data_AF-A0A2M7YEW7-F1
#
_entry.id   AF-A0A2M7YEW7-F1
#
_cell.length_a   1.000
_cell.length_b   1.000
_cell.length_c   1.000
_cell.angle_alpha   90.00
_cell.angle_beta   90.00
_cell.angle_gamma   90.00
#
_symmetry.space_group_name_H-M   'P 1'
#
loop_
_entity.id
_entity.type
_entity.pdbx_description
1 polymer ?
#
loop_
_entity_poly.entity_id
_entity_poly.type
_entity_poly.pdbx_seq_one_letter_code
_entity_poly.pdbx_strand_id
1 'polypeptide(L)'
;MHENRLEEAKSLSFQEFKQNAGERIAQTHIKLKDYRGEVRMIALQILGEDKYICHITNDEKNIEEFLIEEYTNRWRIENWFKENSFLGLDKLPGIELNKILALSGLKTSVAYNLVAAFKKNLEGYEKCFIETIYRKFLQKESLC
;
A
#
# COMPACT_ATOMS: atom_id res chain seq x y z
N MET A 1 11.99 -11.94 18.12
CA MET A 1 12.79 -11.12 17.19
C MET A 1 12.11 -9.79 16.85
N HIS A 2 10.78 -9.76 16.68
CA HIS A 2 10.01 -8.50 16.54
C HIS A 2 9.92 -7.65 17.82
N GLU A 3 9.86 -8.28 19.00
CA GLU A 3 9.71 -7.56 20.30
C GLU A 3 10.86 -6.58 20.57
N ASN A 4 12.12 -6.94 20.28
CA ASN A 4 13.26 -6.03 20.47
C ASN A 4 13.17 -4.76 19.62
N ARG A 5 12.49 -4.79 18.47
CA ARG A 5 12.37 -3.62 17.58
C ARG A 5 11.31 -2.64 18.06
N LEU A 6 10.25 -3.14 18.69
CA LEU A 6 9.27 -2.29 19.37
C LEU A 6 9.91 -1.61 20.59
N GLU A 7 10.73 -2.34 21.34
CA GLU A 7 11.47 -1.76 22.47
C GLU A 7 12.53 -0.75 22.01
N GLU A 8 13.26 -1.00 20.91
CA GLU A 8 14.14 0.00 20.29
C GLU A 8 13.35 1.25 19.86
N ALA A 9 12.21 1.08 19.18
CA ALA A 9 11.35 2.20 18.76
C ALA A 9 10.77 2.99 19.95
N LYS A 10 10.41 2.32 21.05
CA LYS A 10 9.94 2.94 22.30
C LYS A 10 11.06 3.62 23.08
N SER A 11 12.30 3.12 22.96
CA SER A 11 13.49 3.67 23.65
C SER A 11 14.04 4.94 23.00
N LEU A 12 13.64 5.24 21.77
CA LEU A 12 13.97 6.51 21.11
C LEU A 12 13.34 7.66 21.92
N SER A 13 14.20 8.44 22.57
CA SER A 13 13.85 9.67 23.27
C SER A 13 12.98 10.54 22.35
N PHE A 14 11.73 10.75 22.75
CA PHE A 14 10.67 11.43 21.99
C PHE A 14 10.90 12.94 21.77
N GLN A 15 12.14 13.43 21.78
CA GLN A 15 12.49 14.86 21.72
C GLN A 15 12.60 15.43 20.30
N GLU A 16 12.71 14.59 19.25
CA GLU A 16 12.96 15.05 17.87
C GLU A 16 11.77 14.87 16.92
N PHE A 17 10.57 14.68 17.47
CA PHE A 17 9.37 14.54 16.65
C PHE A 17 9.00 15.85 15.97
N LYS A 18 9.28 15.97 14.66
CA LYS A 18 8.60 16.96 13.81
C LYS A 18 7.12 16.60 13.81
N GLN A 19 6.30 17.49 14.36
CA GLN A 19 4.85 17.30 14.41
C GLN A 19 4.27 17.63 13.04
N ASN A 20 3.84 16.61 12.30
CA ASN A 20 3.09 16.80 11.06
C ASN A 20 1.68 16.25 11.25
N ALA A 21 0.69 17.14 11.16
CA ALA A 21 -0.75 16.85 11.07
C ALA A 21 -1.25 15.54 11.71
N GLY A 22 -1.09 15.37 13.03
CA GLY A 22 -1.65 14.25 13.78
C GLY A 22 -0.76 13.01 13.90
N GLU A 23 0.50 13.09 13.46
CA GLU A 23 1.47 12.00 13.55
C GLU A 23 2.81 12.48 14.12
N ARG A 24 3.54 11.54 14.71
CA ARG A 24 4.86 11.76 15.29
C ARG A 24 5.86 10.91 14.51
N ILE A 25 6.76 11.57 13.77
CA ILE A 25 7.87 10.95 13.02
C ILE A 25 9.23 11.12 13.73
N ALA A 26 9.95 10.02 13.95
CA ALA A 26 11.33 9.99 14.44
C ALA A 26 12.22 9.13 13.54
N GLN A 27 13.53 9.36 13.57
CA GLN A 27 14.48 8.56 12.80
C GLN A 27 15.66 8.11 13.66
N THR A 28 16.28 7.01 13.24
CA THR A 28 17.52 6.49 13.82
C THR A 28 18.24 5.59 12.83
N HIS A 29 19.45 5.15 13.16
CA HIS A 29 20.24 4.20 12.40
C HIS A 29 20.30 2.87 13.17
N ILE A 30 19.96 1.77 12.49
CA ILE A 30 19.93 0.43 13.09
C ILE A 30 20.90 -0.51 12.38
N LYS A 31 21.40 -1.51 13.11
CA LYS A 31 22.14 -2.64 12.53
C LYS A 31 21.19 -3.79 12.21
N LEU A 32 21.30 -4.32 11.00
CA LEU A 32 20.59 -5.52 10.57
C LEU A 32 21.53 -6.73 10.62
N LYS A 33 20.97 -7.89 10.98
CA LYS A 33 21.70 -9.16 10.95
C LYS A 33 22.11 -9.44 9.50
N ASP A 34 23.36 -9.85 9.30
CA ASP A 34 23.94 -10.18 8.00
C ASP A 34 24.02 -8.99 7.02
N TYR A 35 23.85 -7.75 7.51
CA TYR A 35 24.08 -6.54 6.74
C TYR A 35 25.35 -5.83 7.22
N ARG A 36 26.25 -5.50 6.28
CA ARG A 36 27.45 -4.74 6.58
C ARG A 36 27.14 -3.25 6.54
N GLY A 37 26.82 -2.68 7.69
CA GLY A 37 26.56 -1.25 7.86
C GLY A 37 25.40 -0.96 8.79
N GLU A 38 25.06 0.30 8.89
CA GLU A 38 23.84 0.78 9.52
C GLU A 38 22.84 1.16 8.42
N VAL A 39 21.56 1.00 8.70
CA VAL A 39 20.46 1.41 7.82
C VAL A 39 19.56 2.38 8.56
N ARG A 40 19.01 3.34 7.84
CA ARG A 40 18.06 4.29 8.40
C ARG A 40 16.73 3.60 8.71
N MET A 41 16.21 3.87 9.89
CA MET A 41 14.88 3.48 10.33
C MET A 41 14.10 4.74 10.68
N ILE A 42 12.92 4.88 10.09
CA ILE A 42 11.95 5.94 10.35
C ILE A 42 10.78 5.31 11.11
N ALA A 43 10.48 5.81 12.30
CA ALA A 43 9.38 5.37 13.14
C ALA A 43 8.26 6.41 13.14
N LEU A 44 7.06 5.97 12.77
CA LEU A 44 5.82 6.74 12.80
C LEU A 44 4.96 6.24 13.96
N GLN A 45 4.65 7.12 14.90
CA GLN A 45 3.67 6.87 15.96
C GLN A 45 2.31 7.42 15.54
N ILE A 46 1.31 6.54 15.49
CA ILE A 46 -0.08 6.91 15.22
C ILE A 46 -0.68 7.49 16.51
N LEU A 47 -1.10 8.75 16.49
CA LEU A 47 -1.71 9.35 17.69
C LEU A 47 -3.03 8.65 18.04
N GLY A 48 -3.18 8.24 19.30
CA GLY A 48 -4.37 7.55 19.79
C GLY A 48 -4.30 6.02 19.71
N GLU A 49 -3.28 5.44 19.08
CA GLU A 49 -3.00 4.01 19.12
C GLU A 49 -1.61 3.75 19.73
N ASP A 50 -1.46 2.69 20.53
CA ASP A 50 -0.13 2.22 20.98
C ASP A 50 0.53 1.37 19.86
N LYS A 51 0.60 1.95 18.66
CA LYS A 51 1.18 1.31 17.47
C LYS A 51 2.21 2.21 16.82
N TYR A 52 3.29 1.56 16.40
CA TYR A 52 4.39 2.18 15.66
C TYR A 52 4.51 1.51 14.30
N ILE A 53 4.63 2.31 13.24
CA ILE A 53 4.98 1.86 11.91
C ILE A 53 6.46 2.19 11.71
N CYS A 54 7.28 1.17 11.43
CA CYS A 54 8.71 1.35 11.17
C CYS A 54 9.00 1.14 9.69
N HIS A 55 9.61 2.13 9.04
CA HIS A 55 10.10 2.07 7.67
C HIS A 55 11.62 2.00 7.69
N ILE A 56 12.20 0.92 7.15
CA ILE A 56 13.66 0.73 7.06
C ILE A 56 14.10 0.98 5.63
N THR A 57 15.07 1.87 5.43
CA THR A 57 15.53 2.26 4.10
C THR A 57 17.04 2.49 4.07
N ASN A 58 17.63 2.32 2.87
CA ASN A 58 19.01 2.72 2.59
C ASN A 58 19.10 4.19 2.10
N ASP A 59 17.96 4.88 2.05
CA ASP A 59 17.86 6.26 1.61
C ASP A 59 18.18 7.25 2.75
N GLU A 60 19.37 7.84 2.67
CA GLU A 60 19.86 8.86 3.62
C GLU A 60 19.58 10.30 3.16
N LYS A 61 19.03 10.51 1.96
CA LYS A 61 18.96 11.84 1.33
C LYS A 61 17.58 12.44 1.39
N ASN A 62 16.55 11.62 1.24
CA ASN A 62 15.17 12.09 1.22
C ASN A 62 14.67 12.40 2.63
N ILE A 63 13.78 13.38 2.73
CA ILE A 63 13.11 13.73 4.00
C ILE A 63 12.15 12.62 4.43
N GLU A 64 11.91 12.52 5.72
CA GLU A 64 11.14 11.44 6.33
C GLU A 64 9.69 11.42 5.79
N GLU A 65 9.08 12.59 5.63
CA GLU A 65 7.72 12.74 5.13
C GLU A 65 7.55 12.17 3.72
N PHE A 66 8.53 12.42 2.85
CA PHE A 66 8.50 11.91 1.47
C PHE A 66 8.54 10.38 1.46
N LEU A 67 9.40 9.78 2.29
CA LEU A 67 9.54 8.32 2.38
C LEU A 67 8.28 7.66 2.96
N ILE A 68 7.62 8.31 3.92
CA ILE A 68 6.35 7.85 4.47
C ILE A 68 5.23 7.95 3.42
N GLU A 69 5.17 9.04 2.65
CA GLU A 69 4.21 9.19 1.56
C GLU A 69 4.44 8.14 0.45
N GLU A 70 5.70 7.91 0.07
CA GLU A 70 6.08 6.86 -0.88
C GLU A 70 5.68 5.47 -0.35
N TYR A 71 5.90 5.20 0.93
CA TYR A 71 5.45 3.97 1.56
C TYR A 71 3.92 3.85 1.59
N THR A 72 3.20 4.95 1.81
CA THR A 72 1.73 4.98 1.74
C THR A 72 1.23 4.68 0.33
N ASN A 73 1.96 5.14 -0.69
CA ASN A 73 1.69 4.79 -2.09
C ASN A 73 1.86 3.29 -2.36
N ARG A 74 2.56 2.51 -1.53
CA ARG A 74 2.58 1.04 -1.63
C ARG A 74 1.18 0.43 -1.47
N TRP A 75 0.27 1.08 -0.75
CA TRP A 75 -1.13 0.66 -0.67
C TRP A 75 -1.81 0.62 -2.05
N ARG A 76 -1.30 1.36 -3.04
CA ARG A 76 -1.78 1.27 -4.43
C ARG A 76 -1.58 -0.12 -5.03
N ILE A 77 -0.56 -0.86 -4.60
CA ILE A 77 -0.32 -2.25 -5.03
C ILE A 77 -1.41 -3.16 -4.47
N GLU A 78 -1.77 -3.02 -3.19
CA GLU A 78 -2.87 -3.78 -2.58
C GLU A 78 -4.21 -3.48 -3.28
N ASN A 79 -4.45 -2.21 -3.59
CA ASN A 79 -5.61 -1.80 -4.37
C ASN A 79 -5.59 -2.41 -5.78
N TRP A 80 -4.42 -2.46 -6.42
CA TRP A 80 -4.24 -3.09 -7.73
C TRP A 80 -4.54 -4.59 -7.68
N PHE A 81 -4.03 -5.31 -6.67
CA PHE A 81 -4.33 -6.74 -6.49
C PHE A 81 -5.82 -7.00 -6.27
N LYS A 82 -6.48 -6.20 -5.42
CA LYS A 82 -7.93 -6.32 -5.19
C LYS A 82 -8.74 -6.09 -6.47
N GLU A 83 -8.41 -5.05 -7.23
CA GLU A 83 -9.11 -4.75 -8.49
C GLU A 83 -8.91 -5.88 -9.52
N ASN A 84 -7.68 -6.40 -9.63
CA ASN A 84 -7.37 -7.49 -10.57
C ASN A 84 -7.97 -8.84 -10.15
N SER A 85 -8.19 -9.07 -8.85
CA SER A 85 -8.93 -10.24 -8.37
C SER A 85 -10.39 -10.21 -8.85
N PHE A 86 -11.04 -9.04 -8.84
CA PHE A 86 -12.38 -8.91 -9.43
C PHE A 86 -12.38 -9.18 -10.94
N LEU A 87 -11.33 -8.76 -11.65
CA LEU A 87 -11.10 -9.07 -13.07
C LEU A 87 -10.71 -10.54 -13.32
N GLY A 88 -10.61 -11.35 -12.26
CA GLY A 88 -10.32 -12.77 -12.31
C GLY A 88 -8.90 -13.07 -12.74
N LEU A 89 -7.91 -12.23 -12.40
CA LEU A 89 -6.49 -12.51 -12.71
C LEU A 89 -6.02 -13.85 -12.12
N ASP A 90 -6.58 -14.25 -11.00
CA ASP A 90 -6.42 -15.53 -10.32
C ASP A 90 -7.10 -16.71 -11.05
N LYS A 91 -8.02 -16.44 -11.99
CA LYS A 91 -8.73 -17.45 -12.78
C LYS A 91 -7.99 -17.70 -14.10
N LEU A 92 -7.11 -18.70 -14.07
CA LEU A 92 -6.34 -19.14 -15.23
C LEU A 92 -7.22 -19.90 -16.25
N PRO A 93 -6.97 -19.75 -17.56
CA PRO A 93 -7.77 -20.39 -18.61
C PRO A 93 -7.36 -21.87 -18.89
N GLY A 94 -6.52 -22.46 -18.04
CA GLY A 94 -5.94 -23.81 -18.20
C GLY A 94 -4.44 -23.82 -17.93
N ILE A 95 -3.76 -24.91 -18.33
CA ILE A 95 -2.30 -25.11 -18.13
C ILE A 95 -1.44 -24.60 -19.29
N GLU A 96 -2.05 -24.23 -20.41
CA GLU A 96 -1.32 -23.82 -21.61
C GLU A 96 -0.71 -22.42 -21.39
N LEU A 97 0.63 -22.34 -21.47
CA LEU A 97 1.37 -21.13 -21.11
C LEU A 97 1.03 -19.92 -21.99
N ASN A 98 0.85 -20.12 -23.30
CA ASN A 98 0.42 -19.05 -24.22
C ASN A 98 -0.98 -18.52 -23.84
N LYS A 99 -1.88 -19.45 -23.51
CA LYS A 99 -3.15 -19.27 -22.79
C LYS A 99 -3.04 -18.24 -21.67
N ILE A 100 -2.22 -18.60 -20.70
CA ILE A 100 -2.02 -17.86 -19.46
C ILE A 100 -1.42 -16.48 -19.76
N LEU A 101 -0.32 -16.41 -20.51
CA LEU A 101 0.37 -15.16 -20.82
C LEU A 101 -0.53 -14.15 -21.53
N ALA A 102 -1.25 -14.58 -22.57
CA ALA A 102 -2.14 -13.71 -23.32
C ALA A 102 -3.28 -13.16 -22.44
N LEU A 103 -3.92 -14.02 -21.64
CA LEU A 103 -5.04 -13.61 -20.80
C LEU A 103 -4.60 -12.74 -19.62
N SER A 104 -3.48 -13.07 -18.97
CA SER A 104 -2.89 -12.25 -17.91
C SER A 104 -2.50 -10.87 -18.44
N GLY A 105 -1.91 -10.81 -19.63
CA GLY A 105 -1.60 -9.55 -20.32
C GLY A 105 -2.84 -8.71 -20.61
N LEU A 106 -3.90 -9.31 -21.16
CA LEU A 106 -5.17 -8.64 -21.42
C LEU A 106 -5.85 -8.13 -20.14
N LYS A 107 -5.89 -8.93 -19.08
CA LYS A 107 -6.51 -8.55 -17.80
C LYS A 107 -5.76 -7.38 -17.13
N THR A 108 -4.43 -7.50 -17.03
CA THR A 108 -3.60 -6.51 -16.32
C THR A 108 -3.40 -5.21 -17.11
N SER A 109 -3.31 -5.26 -18.45
CA SER A 109 -3.06 -4.07 -19.26
C SER A 109 -4.35 -3.46 -19.84
N VAL A 110 -5.27 -4.26 -20.37
CA VAL A 110 -6.46 -3.74 -21.03
C VAL A 110 -7.60 -3.55 -20.03
N ALA A 111 -7.99 -4.62 -19.34
CA ALA A 111 -9.17 -4.58 -18.48
C ALA A 111 -8.98 -3.62 -17.28
N TYR A 112 -7.81 -3.65 -16.63
CA TYR A 112 -7.51 -2.73 -15.54
C TYR A 112 -7.56 -1.26 -15.97
N ASN A 113 -6.93 -0.90 -17.10
CA ASN A 113 -6.92 0.49 -17.58
C ASN A 113 -8.32 0.93 -18.03
N LEU A 114 -9.11 0.03 -18.63
CA LEU A 114 -10.49 0.30 -18.99
C LEU A 114 -11.34 0.61 -17.74
N VAL A 115 -11.20 -0.19 -16.69
CA VAL A 115 -11.88 0.04 -15.41
C VAL A 115 -11.41 1.34 -14.74
N ALA A 116 -10.12 1.64 -14.79
CA ALA A 116 -9.59 2.89 -14.25
C ALA A 116 -10.14 4.12 -14.99
N ALA A 117 -10.21 4.06 -16.32
CA ALA A 117 -10.82 5.12 -17.14
C ALA A 117 -12.32 5.25 -16.87
N PHE A 118 -13.04 4.12 -16.77
CA PHE A 118 -14.45 4.09 -16.42
C PHE A 118 -14.73 4.76 -15.06
N LYS A 119 -13.96 4.41 -14.03
CA LYS A 119 -14.05 5.01 -12.69
C LYS A 119 -13.78 6.51 -12.70
N LYS A 120 -12.81 6.97 -13.48
CA LYS A 120 -12.50 8.39 -13.62
C LYS A 120 -13.63 9.20 -14.25
N ASN A 121 -14.45 8.56 -15.10
CA ASN A 121 -15.61 9.18 -15.73
C ASN A 121 -16.88 9.12 -14.87
N LEU A 122 -16.84 8.46 -13.71
CA LEU A 122 -17.96 8.37 -12.77
C LEU A 122 -17.70 9.27 -11.57
N GLU A 123 -18.37 10.42 -11.55
CA GLU A 123 -18.23 11.40 -10.46
C GLU A 123 -18.58 10.78 -9.10
N GLY A 124 -17.65 10.87 -8.15
CA GLY A 124 -17.79 10.32 -6.79
C GLY A 124 -17.45 8.83 -6.66
N TYR A 125 -17.03 8.17 -7.75
CA TYR A 125 -16.62 6.76 -7.75
C TYR A 125 -15.13 6.55 -8.09
N GLU A 126 -14.36 7.62 -8.25
CA GLU A 126 -12.97 7.59 -8.70
C GLU A 126 -12.08 6.75 -7.77
N LYS A 127 -12.38 6.80 -6.46
CA LYS A 127 -11.66 6.06 -5.41
C LYS A 127 -12.32 4.73 -5.02
N CYS A 128 -13.47 4.38 -5.60
CA CYS A 128 -14.19 3.15 -5.27
C CYS A 128 -13.58 1.93 -5.98
N PHE A 129 -13.62 0.75 -5.36
CA PHE A 129 -13.34 -0.51 -6.06
C PHE A 129 -14.43 -0.83 -7.07
N ILE A 130 -14.08 -1.45 -8.21
CA ILE A 130 -15.04 -1.84 -9.24
C ILE A 130 -16.13 -2.77 -8.71
N GLU A 131 -15.78 -3.66 -7.78
CA GLU A 131 -16.72 -4.55 -7.11
C GLU A 131 -17.79 -3.78 -6.32
N THR A 132 -17.42 -2.66 -5.69
CA THR A 132 -18.37 -1.79 -4.99
C THR A 132 -19.29 -1.07 -5.96
N ILE A 133 -18.77 -0.64 -7.11
CA ILE A 133 -19.58 -0.06 -8.18
C ILE A 133 -20.58 -1.10 -8.69
N TYR A 134 -20.11 -2.31 -9.02
CA TYR A 134 -20.92 -3.43 -9.45
C TYR A 134 -22.05 -3.75 -8.46
N ARG A 135 -21.75 -3.86 -7.16
CA ARG A 135 -22.76 -4.06 -6.11
C ARG A 135 -23.80 -2.94 -6.07
N LYS A 136 -23.38 -1.68 -6.14
CA LYS A 136 -24.30 -0.54 -6.10
C LYS A 136 -25.22 -0.48 -7.32
N PHE A 137 -24.73 -0.88 -8.50
CA PHE A 137 -25.57 -1.02 -9.70
C PHE A 137 -26.62 -2.11 -9.52
N LEU A 138 -26.22 -3.31 -9.10
CA LEU A 138 -27.16 -4.41 -8.86
C LEU A 138 -28.19 -4.11 -7.76
N GLN A 139 -27.76 -3.44 -6.68
CA GLN A 139 -28.66 -3.05 -5.59
C GLN A 139 -29.67 -1.98 -6.03
N LYS A 140 -29.32 -1.11 -6.99
CA LYS A 140 -30.28 -0.17 -7.60
C LYS A 140 -31.28 -0.88 -8.53
N GLU A 141 -30.87 -1.93 -9.23
CA GLU A 141 -31.77 -2.73 -10.09
C GLU A 141 -32.67 -3.67 -9.29
N SER A 142 -32.32 -4.01 -8.04
CA SER A 142 -33.12 -4.89 -7.17
C SER A 142 -34.31 -4.20 -6.48
N LEU A 143 -34.57 -2.93 -6.79
CA LEU A 143 -35.67 -2.11 -6.25
C LEU A 143 -36.73 -1.74 -7.30
N CYS A 144 -36.78 -2.47 -8.42
CA CYS A 144 -37.85 -2.39 -9.42
C CYS A 144 -38.70 -3.66 -9.44
#